data_AF-A0A935BPN8-F1
#
_entry.id   AF-A0A935BPN8-F1
#
_cell.length_a   1.000
_cell.length_b   1.000
_cell.length_c   1.000
_cell.angle_alpha   90.00
_cell.angle_beta   90.00
_cell.angle_gamma   90.00
#
_symmetry.space_group_name_H-M   'P 1'
#
loop_
_entity.id
_entity.type
_entity.pdbx_description
1 polymer ?
#
loop_
_entity_poly.entity_id
_entity_poly.type
_entity_poly.pdbx_seq_one_letter_code
_entity_poly.pdbx_strand_id
1 'polypeptide(L)'
;MKLRRFLHCSVVFSIVAAATILYVTGTLDTPQTANTRKPQPSDELHPSGSDIEKALVTKIPTFTRVSSLSVVSILTAETNQDPGTKVVWQARIKATITVTTDTFTLENEDSKVMFVEPVKLSGETIEVFGNTVAELDAEGWRTTVELEGQPIEALGQPLSAFGPKKSSHVEAPRRNNT
;
A
#
# COMPACT_ATOMS: atom_id res chain seq x y z
N MET A 1 -53.86 -2.51 -2.94
CA MET A 1 -53.80 -1.04 -3.03
C MET A 1 -52.34 -0.62 -2.90
N LYS A 2 -51.72 -0.14 -3.99
CA LYS A 2 -51.28 1.27 -4.19
C LYS A 2 -50.43 1.75 -3.00
N LEU A 3 -49.14 2.06 -3.14
CA LEU A 3 -48.64 3.07 -4.07
C LEU A 3 -47.12 2.89 -4.28
N ARG A 4 -46.71 2.78 -5.54
CA ARG A 4 -45.32 2.93 -6.00
C ARG A 4 -44.90 4.40 -5.79
N ARG A 5 -43.70 4.65 -5.24
CA ARG A 5 -43.02 5.94 -5.37
C ARG A 5 -41.68 5.72 -6.06
N PHE A 6 -41.71 5.89 -7.38
CA PHE A 6 -40.57 6.24 -8.21
C PHE A 6 -40.34 7.75 -8.08
N LEU A 7 -39.17 8.17 -7.62
CA LEU A 7 -38.67 9.55 -7.73
C LEU A 7 -37.30 9.45 -8.41
N HIS A 8 -37.24 9.65 -9.72
CA HIS A 8 -36.75 10.89 -10.37
C HIS A 8 -35.33 11.23 -9.90
N CYS A 9 -34.28 10.79 -10.61
CA CYS A 9 -33.73 11.43 -11.81
C CYS A 9 -33.23 12.86 -11.53
N SER A 10 -31.91 13.00 -11.35
CA SER A 10 -31.14 14.20 -11.67
C SER A 10 -29.67 13.80 -11.80
N VAL A 11 -29.32 13.31 -12.98
CA VAL A 11 -27.94 13.24 -13.45
C VAL A 11 -27.58 14.67 -13.84
N VAL A 12 -26.77 15.35 -13.04
CA VAL A 12 -26.19 16.65 -13.42
C VAL A 12 -24.77 16.38 -13.90
N PHE A 13 -24.62 16.36 -15.22
CA PHE A 13 -23.35 16.50 -15.91
C PHE A 13 -22.83 17.92 -15.71
N SER A 14 -21.68 18.08 -15.05
CA SER A 14 -20.87 19.29 -15.16
C SER A 14 -19.54 18.92 -15.79
N ILE A 15 -19.48 19.10 -17.11
CA ILE A 15 -18.25 19.11 -17.91
C ILE A 15 -17.66 20.51 -17.76
N VAL A 16 -16.57 20.66 -17.02
CA VAL A 16 -15.72 21.85 -17.09
C VAL A 16 -14.47 21.47 -17.87
N ALA A 17 -14.51 21.78 -19.16
CA ALA A 17 -13.34 21.76 -20.02
C ALA A 17 -12.47 22.99 -19.70
N ALA A 18 -11.38 22.79 -18.97
CA ALA A 18 -10.31 23.78 -18.86
C ALA A 18 -9.20 23.40 -19.83
N ALA A 19 -9.19 24.07 -20.98
CA ALA A 19 -8.10 24.03 -21.94
C ALA A 19 -6.93 24.85 -21.38
N THR A 20 -5.89 24.18 -20.88
CA THR A 20 -4.61 24.82 -20.57
C THR A 20 -3.62 24.50 -21.67
N ILE A 21 -3.42 25.48 -22.55
CA ILE A 21 -2.28 25.54 -23.47
C ILE A 21 -1.10 26.10 -22.67
N LEU A 22 -0.03 25.32 -22.50
CA LEU A 22 1.27 25.87 -22.10
C LEU A 22 2.41 25.18 -22.85
N TYR A 23 2.94 25.96 -23.80
CA TYR A 23 4.29 26.01 -24.38
C TYR A 23 5.27 24.87 -24.06
N VAL A 24 5.57 24.09 -25.11
CA VAL A 24 6.80 23.31 -25.24
C VAL A 24 7.88 24.23 -25.81
N THR A 25 8.81 24.68 -24.96
CA THR A 25 10.10 25.22 -25.43
C THR A 25 11.15 24.16 -25.25
N GLY A 26 11.59 23.58 -26.37
CA GLY A 26 12.72 22.67 -26.40
C GLY A 26 14.02 23.40 -26.09
N THR A 27 14.78 22.87 -25.15
CA THR A 27 16.19 23.21 -24.95
C THR A 27 17.03 22.03 -25.43
N LEU A 28 18.00 22.35 -26.29
CA LEU A 28 18.91 21.42 -26.94
C LEU A 28 19.55 20.41 -25.99
N ASP A 29 19.56 19.16 -26.44
CA ASP A 29 20.36 18.05 -25.92
C ASP A 29 21.84 18.42 -25.85
N THR A 30 22.42 18.28 -24.66
CA THR A 30 23.87 18.09 -24.50
C THR A 30 24.07 16.62 -24.09
N PRO A 31 24.93 15.85 -24.77
CA PRO A 31 25.19 14.47 -24.36
C PRO A 31 25.98 14.47 -23.05
N GLN A 32 25.29 14.28 -21.93
CA GLN A 32 25.92 14.01 -20.65
C GLN A 32 26.47 12.59 -20.65
N THR A 33 27.80 12.49 -20.68
CA THR A 33 28.56 11.30 -20.27
C THR A 33 27.95 10.70 -19.00
N ALA A 34 27.41 9.50 -19.12
CA ALA A 34 26.95 8.68 -18.01
C ALA A 34 28.14 8.27 -17.14
N ASN A 35 28.57 9.19 -16.27
CA ASN A 35 29.34 8.83 -15.09
C ASN A 35 28.38 8.13 -14.14
N THR A 36 28.53 6.82 -14.04
CA THR A 36 27.93 5.99 -12.99
C THR A 36 28.48 6.45 -11.63
N ARG A 37 28.02 7.60 -11.13
CA ARG A 37 28.17 7.96 -9.73
C ARG A 37 27.30 6.98 -8.96
N LYS A 38 27.97 6.10 -8.23
CA LYS A 38 27.35 5.36 -7.12
C LYS A 38 26.54 6.39 -6.30
N PRO A 39 25.23 6.18 -6.06
CA PRO A 39 24.43 7.13 -5.31
C PRO A 39 25.14 7.36 -3.97
N GLN A 40 25.57 8.60 -3.75
CA GLN A 40 26.11 9.02 -2.48
C GLN A 40 24.92 9.03 -1.50
N PRO A 41 25.01 8.42 -0.31
CA PRO A 41 23.94 8.49 0.67
C PRO A 41 23.61 9.96 0.91
N SER A 42 22.31 10.31 0.89
CA SER A 42 21.88 11.69 1.09
C SER A 42 22.37 12.19 2.45
N ASP A 43 22.79 13.47 2.52
CA ASP A 43 23.14 14.15 3.78
C ASP A 43 21.91 14.34 4.71
N GLU A 44 20.76 13.74 4.38
CA GLU A 44 19.54 13.79 5.18
C GLU A 44 19.66 12.85 6.39
N LEU A 45 19.49 13.41 7.59
CA LEU A 45 19.50 12.69 8.87
C LEU A 45 18.24 11.81 9.09
N HIS A 46 17.39 11.64 8.07
CA HIS A 46 16.17 10.87 8.14
C HIS A 46 15.84 10.24 6.78
N PRO A 47 15.12 9.09 6.75
CA PRO A 47 14.63 8.50 5.52
C PRO A 47 13.62 9.43 4.84
N SER A 48 13.57 9.39 3.51
CA SER A 48 12.55 10.14 2.77
C SER A 48 11.15 9.58 3.05
N GLY A 49 10.11 10.40 2.89
CA GLY A 49 8.72 9.94 2.97
C GLY A 49 8.44 8.77 2.01
N SER A 50 9.11 8.75 0.85
CA SER A 50 8.97 7.68 -0.14
C SER A 50 9.57 6.35 0.33
N ASP A 51 10.63 6.38 1.15
CA ASP A 51 11.23 5.15 1.70
C ASP A 51 10.33 4.53 2.76
N ILE A 52 9.72 5.38 3.60
CA ILE A 52 8.71 4.96 4.58
C ILE A 52 7.47 4.40 3.87
N GLU A 53 6.99 5.06 2.81
CA GLU A 53 5.83 4.60 2.04
C GLU A 53 6.11 3.24 1.37
N LYS A 54 7.26 3.05 0.74
CA LYS A 54 7.66 1.75 0.16
C LYS A 54 7.65 0.66 1.21
N ALA A 55 8.24 0.91 2.38
CA ALA A 55 8.26 -0.04 3.49
C ALA A 55 6.82 -0.36 3.97
N LEU A 56 5.97 0.65 4.11
CA LEU A 56 4.56 0.48 4.49
C LEU A 56 3.77 -0.35 3.47
N VAL A 57 3.97 -0.11 2.16
CA VAL A 57 3.29 -0.86 1.10
C VAL A 57 3.58 -2.37 1.18
N THR A 58 4.77 -2.77 1.67
CA THR A 58 5.08 -4.19 1.91
C THR A 58 4.29 -4.84 3.05
N LYS A 59 3.70 -4.02 3.93
CA LYS A 59 2.97 -4.48 5.12
C LYS A 59 1.47 -4.50 4.92
N ILE A 60 0.93 -3.77 3.95
CA ILE A 60 -0.52 -3.67 3.72
C ILE A 60 -0.98 -4.64 2.63
N PRO A 61 -2.25 -5.08 2.63
CA PRO A 61 -2.77 -5.95 1.58
C PRO A 61 -2.80 -5.28 0.21
N THR A 62 -2.65 -6.07 -0.85
CA THR A 62 -2.61 -5.60 -2.25
C THR A 62 -3.92 -4.98 -2.74
N PHE A 63 -5.04 -5.27 -2.09
CA PHE A 63 -6.35 -4.65 -2.36
C PHE A 63 -6.51 -3.30 -1.67
N THR A 64 -5.44 -2.72 -1.13
CA THR A 64 -5.42 -1.41 -0.51
C THR A 64 -4.35 -0.52 -1.12
N ARG A 65 -4.43 0.79 -0.89
CA ARG A 65 -3.39 1.75 -1.26
C ARG A 65 -3.19 2.78 -0.15
N VAL A 66 -1.96 3.30 -0.03
CA VAL A 66 -1.67 4.45 0.82
C VAL A 66 -2.19 5.71 0.13
N SER A 67 -3.06 6.45 0.80
CA SER A 67 -3.61 7.73 0.31
C SER A 67 -2.95 8.93 0.98
N SER A 68 -2.48 8.76 2.20
CA SER A 68 -1.65 9.75 2.89
C SER A 68 -0.73 9.08 3.90
N LEU A 69 0.41 9.71 4.17
CA LEU A 69 1.39 9.29 5.16
C LEU A 69 1.91 10.54 5.87
N SER A 70 1.98 10.49 7.19
CA SER A 70 2.59 11.53 8.01
C SER A 70 3.40 10.93 9.16
N VAL A 71 4.50 11.61 9.50
CA VAL A 71 5.26 11.33 10.71
C VAL A 71 4.61 12.07 11.87
N VAL A 72 4.17 11.34 12.88
CA VAL A 72 3.47 11.88 14.05
C VAL A 72 4.48 12.37 15.09
N SER A 73 5.49 11.57 15.37
CA SER A 73 6.52 11.89 16.37
C SER A 73 7.82 11.17 16.06
N ILE A 74 8.95 11.84 16.25
CA ILE A 74 10.29 11.21 16.18
C ILE A 74 10.62 10.71 17.59
N LEU A 75 10.91 9.41 17.70
CA LEU A 75 11.22 8.75 18.98
C LEU A 75 12.71 8.81 19.27
N THR A 76 13.55 8.62 18.24
CA THR A 76 15.01 8.64 18.39
C THR A 76 15.65 9.00 17.06
N ALA A 77 16.62 9.91 17.08
CA ALA A 77 17.51 10.17 15.96
C ALA A 77 18.95 10.06 16.50
N GLU A 78 19.42 8.83 16.66
CA GLU A 78 20.77 8.57 17.12
C GLU A 78 21.72 8.67 15.93
N THR A 79 22.43 9.80 15.85
CA THR A 79 23.62 9.93 15.01
C THR A 79 24.82 9.63 15.90
N ASN A 80 25.11 8.35 16.11
CA ASN A 80 26.29 7.99 16.89
C ASN A 80 27.54 8.44 16.12
N GLN A 81 28.32 9.34 16.73
CA GLN A 81 29.58 9.86 16.17
C GLN A 81 30.73 8.84 16.24
N ASP A 82 30.48 7.65 16.78
CA ASP A 82 31.47 6.58 16.82
C ASP A 82 31.64 5.93 15.44
N PRO A 83 32.88 5.80 14.94
CA PRO A 83 33.16 5.14 13.67
C PRO A 83 32.86 3.65 13.79
N GLY A 84 31.65 3.26 13.38
CA GLY A 84 31.19 1.86 13.38
C GLY A 84 29.72 1.67 13.76
N THR A 85 29.07 2.68 14.34
CA THR A 85 27.67 2.59 14.75
C THR A 85 26.74 3.07 13.63
N LYS A 86 25.71 2.28 13.31
CA LYS A 86 24.72 2.64 12.29
C LYS A 86 23.89 3.84 12.77
N VAL A 87 23.58 4.77 11.87
CA VAL A 87 22.61 5.83 12.15
C VAL A 87 21.23 5.21 12.19
N VAL A 88 20.54 5.36 13.34
CA VAL A 88 19.20 4.81 13.54
C VAL A 88 18.23 5.95 13.73
N TRP A 89 17.24 6.01 12.84
CA TRP A 89 16.11 6.91 12.93
C TRP A 89 14.85 6.12 13.28
N GLN A 90 14.14 6.55 14.31
CA GLN A 90 12.91 5.93 14.77
C GLN A 90 11.80 6.97 14.89
N ALA A 91 10.63 6.63 14.38
CA ALA A 91 9.47 7.51 14.48
C ALA A 91 8.16 6.72 14.53
N ARG A 92 7.11 7.41 14.99
CA ARG A 92 5.73 6.97 14.87
C ARG A 92 5.11 7.62 13.65
N ILE A 93 4.41 6.81 12.85
CA ILE A 93 3.73 7.24 11.63
C ILE A 93 2.21 7.06 11.77
N LYS A 94 1.48 7.88 11.02
CA LYS A 94 0.06 7.74 10.75
C LYS A 94 -0.11 7.66 9.24
N ALA A 95 -0.87 6.68 8.76
CA ALA A 95 -1.20 6.57 7.36
C ALA A 95 -2.72 6.42 7.18
N THR A 96 -3.25 7.02 6.12
CA THR A 96 -4.61 6.75 5.65
C THR A 96 -4.53 5.77 4.50
N ILE A 97 -5.17 4.63 4.66
CA ILE A 97 -5.24 3.57 3.64
C ILE A 97 -6.63 3.58 3.03
N THR A 98 -6.71 3.53 1.70
CA THR A 98 -7.97 3.37 0.96
C THR A 98 -8.12 1.95 0.47
N VAL A 99 -9.29 1.36 0.71
CA VAL A 99 -9.69 0.06 0.16
C VAL A 99 -10.02 0.24 -1.32
N THR A 100 -9.43 -0.59 -2.19
CA THR A 100 -9.62 -0.47 -3.65
C THR A 100 -10.68 -1.42 -4.18
N THR A 101 -11.06 -2.44 -3.42
CA THR A 101 -12.07 -3.46 -3.77
C THR A 101 -12.84 -3.84 -2.52
N ASP A 102 -14.15 -4.09 -2.67
CA ASP A 102 -15.00 -4.54 -1.56
C ASP A 102 -14.42 -5.78 -0.87
N THR A 103 -14.49 -5.78 0.45
CA THR A 103 -13.98 -6.85 1.30
C THR A 103 -15.07 -7.48 2.14
N PHE A 104 -14.83 -8.72 2.54
CA PHE A 104 -15.82 -9.57 3.19
C PHE A 104 -15.19 -10.42 4.28
N THR A 105 -16.02 -10.88 5.20
CA THR A 105 -15.70 -11.94 6.16
C THR A 105 -16.57 -13.17 5.87
N LEU A 106 -16.06 -14.36 6.16
CA LEU A 106 -16.85 -15.59 6.03
C LEU A 106 -17.83 -15.69 7.19
N GLU A 107 -19.12 -15.77 6.90
CA GLU A 107 -20.15 -16.00 7.90
C GLU A 107 -20.43 -17.50 8.07
N ASN A 108 -20.64 -18.20 6.95
CA ASN A 108 -20.97 -19.63 6.93
C ASN A 108 -20.55 -20.28 5.62
N GLU A 109 -20.27 -21.58 5.65
CA GLU A 109 -20.00 -22.41 4.48
C GLU A 109 -20.90 -23.65 4.52
N ASP A 110 -21.86 -23.73 3.60
CA ASP A 110 -22.71 -24.91 3.45
C ASP A 110 -22.43 -25.61 2.13
N SER A 111 -21.76 -26.76 2.24
CA SER A 111 -21.51 -27.76 1.20
C SER A 111 -20.68 -27.27 -0.01
N LYS A 112 -21.16 -26.25 -0.73
CA LYS A 112 -20.55 -25.60 -1.91
C LYS A 112 -20.88 -24.11 -2.03
N VAL A 113 -21.62 -23.55 -1.09
CA VAL A 113 -22.01 -22.14 -1.07
C VAL A 113 -21.36 -21.49 0.15
N MET A 114 -20.66 -20.39 -0.09
CA MET A 114 -20.13 -19.55 0.99
C MET A 114 -21.01 -18.32 1.15
N PHE A 115 -21.40 -18.08 2.39
CA PHE A 115 -22.07 -16.86 2.81
C PHE A 115 -21.01 -15.93 3.37
N VAL A 116 -20.91 -14.75 2.77
CA VAL A 116 -19.94 -13.75 3.16
C VAL A 116 -20.65 -12.45 3.53
N GLU A 117 -20.16 -11.79 4.57
CA GLU A 117 -20.67 -10.50 5.03
C GLU A 117 -19.72 -9.38 4.60
N PRO A 118 -20.21 -8.27 4.01
CA PRO A 118 -19.38 -7.13 3.66
C PRO A 118 -18.72 -6.50 4.90
N VAL A 119 -17.43 -6.18 4.81
CA VAL A 119 -16.65 -5.55 5.89
C VAL A 119 -16.29 -4.10 5.54
N LYS A 120 -15.71 -3.88 4.35
CA LYS A 120 -15.41 -2.55 3.79
C LYS A 120 -15.81 -2.47 2.34
N LEU A 121 -16.27 -1.30 1.93
CA LEU A 121 -16.57 -1.01 0.52
C LEU A 121 -15.37 -0.33 -0.17
N SER A 122 -15.28 -0.49 -1.49
CA SER A 122 -14.29 0.21 -2.30
C SER A 122 -14.42 1.73 -2.13
N GLY A 123 -13.28 2.39 -1.94
CA GLY A 123 -13.19 3.82 -1.67
C GLY A 123 -13.22 4.17 -0.17
N GLU A 124 -13.61 3.26 0.71
CA GLU A 124 -13.55 3.51 2.15
C GLU A 124 -12.10 3.65 2.63
N THR A 125 -11.91 4.51 3.63
CA THR A 125 -10.60 4.81 4.20
C THR A 125 -10.51 4.33 5.63
N ILE A 126 -9.33 3.85 6.02
CA ILE A 126 -8.98 3.56 7.41
C ILE A 126 -7.71 4.32 7.80
N GLU A 127 -7.61 4.68 9.07
CA GLU A 127 -6.38 5.20 9.64
C GLU A 127 -5.61 4.06 10.29
N VAL A 128 -4.31 3.98 10.01
CA VAL A 128 -3.40 3.06 10.67
C VAL A 128 -2.26 3.83 11.32
N PHE A 129 -1.82 3.31 12.45
CA PHE A 129 -0.67 3.80 13.18
C PHE A 129 0.42 2.74 13.15
N GLY A 130 1.67 3.18 13.19
CA GLY A 130 2.79 2.27 13.19
C GLY A 130 4.06 2.94 13.68
N ASN A 131 5.04 2.11 13.99
CA ASN A 131 6.40 2.55 14.26
C ASN A 131 7.27 2.22 13.06
N THR A 132 8.17 3.14 12.73
CA THR A 132 9.14 2.97 11.66
C THR A 132 10.54 3.08 12.23
N VAL A 133 11.40 2.16 11.82
CA VAL A 133 12.83 2.15 12.13
C VAL A 133 13.57 2.19 10.81
N ALA A 134 14.49 3.14 10.68
CA ALA A 134 15.33 3.27 9.50
C ALA A 134 16.80 3.24 9.91
N GLU A 135 17.57 2.40 9.24
CA GLU A 135 19.02 2.33 9.37
C GLU A 135 19.67 2.89 8.10
N LEU A 136 20.63 3.80 8.24
CA LEU A 136 21.43 4.25 7.11
C LEU A 136 22.61 3.29 6.89
N ASP A 137 22.70 2.70 5.70
CA ASP A 137 23.83 1.89 5.26
C ASP A 137 24.48 2.45 3.97
N ALA A 138 25.46 1.75 3.41
CA ALA A 138 26.18 2.19 2.21
C ALA A 138 25.33 2.18 0.92
N GLU A 139 24.17 1.53 0.93
CA GLU A 139 23.22 1.44 -0.19
C GLU A 139 22.07 2.43 -0.03
N GLY A 140 21.82 2.92 1.19
CA GLY A 140 20.86 3.98 1.49
C GLY A 140 20.11 3.73 2.78
N TRP A 141 18.93 4.33 2.92
CA TRP A 141 18.05 4.08 4.05
C TRP A 141 17.33 2.74 3.90
N ARG A 142 17.50 1.87 4.89
CA ARG A 142 16.72 0.65 5.05
C ARG A 142 15.63 0.86 6.07
N THR A 143 14.39 1.02 5.59
CA THR A 143 13.23 1.31 6.44
C THR A 143 12.40 0.05 6.70
N THR A 144 12.06 -0.17 7.97
CA THR A 144 11.12 -1.21 8.42
C THR A 144 9.95 -0.54 9.12
N VAL A 145 8.74 -0.97 8.79
CA VAL A 145 7.49 -0.46 9.39
C VAL A 145 6.79 -1.60 10.13
N GLU A 146 6.31 -1.32 11.33
CA GLU A 146 5.49 -2.19 12.15
C GLU A 146 4.17 -1.49 12.47
N LEU A 147 3.04 -2.11 12.11
CA LEU A 147 1.71 -1.55 12.33
C LEU A 147 1.18 -1.92 13.71
N GLU A 148 0.55 -0.96 14.38
CA GLU A 148 -0.06 -1.13 15.70
C GLU A 148 -1.51 -1.64 15.56
N GLY A 149 -1.91 -2.61 16.39
CA GLY A 149 -3.33 -2.97 16.59
C GLY A 149 -3.97 -3.87 15.54
N GLN A 150 -3.19 -4.67 14.79
CA GLN A 150 -3.67 -5.58 13.73
C GLN A 150 -4.75 -4.98 12.80
N PRO A 151 -4.54 -3.76 12.25
CA PRO A 151 -5.57 -3.05 11.49
C PRO A 151 -5.94 -3.78 10.18
N ILE A 152 -5.07 -4.69 9.73
CA ILE A 152 -5.23 -5.46 8.51
C ILE A 152 -6.29 -6.55 8.66
N GLU A 153 -6.39 -7.19 9.82
CA GLU A 153 -7.37 -8.28 10.02
C GLU A 153 -8.80 -7.73 10.01
N ALA A 154 -8.98 -6.51 10.50
CA ALA A 154 -10.26 -5.80 10.48
C ALA A 154 -10.71 -5.37 9.07
N LEU A 155 -9.88 -5.53 8.04
CA LEU A 155 -10.25 -5.21 6.66
C LEU A 155 -11.02 -6.33 5.96
N GLY A 156 -11.03 -7.56 6.49
CA GLY A 156 -11.59 -8.71 5.77
C GLY A 156 -10.75 -9.10 4.54
N GLN A 157 -11.36 -9.80 3.60
CA GLN A 157 -10.70 -10.31 2.38
C GLN A 157 -11.52 -9.99 1.12
N PRO A 158 -10.87 -9.78 -0.04
CA PRO A 158 -11.59 -9.57 -1.29
C PRO A 158 -12.35 -10.85 -1.68
N LEU A 159 -13.43 -10.70 -2.45
CA LEU A 159 -14.27 -11.84 -2.86
C LEU A 159 -13.47 -12.96 -3.57
N SER A 160 -12.38 -12.61 -4.27
CA SER A 160 -11.49 -13.55 -4.94
C SER A 160 -10.76 -14.50 -3.99
N ALA A 161 -10.59 -14.14 -2.71
CA ALA A 161 -9.98 -14.98 -1.69
C ALA A 161 -10.85 -16.20 -1.32
N PHE A 162 -12.16 -16.11 -1.57
CA PHE A 162 -13.12 -17.18 -1.32
C PHE A 162 -13.31 -18.10 -2.55
N GLY A 163 -12.64 -17.85 -3.68
CA GLY A 163 -12.80 -18.69 -4.87
C GLY A 163 -12.45 -20.17 -4.64
N PRO A 164 -12.95 -21.09 -5.49
CA PRO A 164 -12.63 -22.51 -5.36
C PRO A 164 -11.11 -22.67 -5.37
N LYS A 165 -10.54 -23.15 -4.25
CA LYS A 165 -9.14 -23.53 -4.18
C LYS A 165 -8.93 -24.52 -5.32
N LYS A 166 -8.08 -24.18 -6.30
CA LYS A 166 -7.64 -25.17 -7.29
C LYS A 166 -7.16 -26.36 -6.47
N SER A 167 -7.91 -27.46 -6.49
CA SER A 167 -7.43 -28.69 -5.90
C SER A 167 -6.13 -28.95 -6.64
N SER A 168 -5.01 -28.98 -5.90
CA SER A 168 -3.79 -29.55 -6.42
C SER A 168 -4.15 -30.99 -6.73
N HIS A 169 -4.54 -31.23 -7.98
CA HIS A 169 -4.70 -32.58 -8.49
C HIS A 169 -3.30 -33.17 -8.39
N VAL A 170 -3.08 -33.90 -7.29
CA VAL A 170 -1.88 -34.71 -7.09
C VAL A 170 -1.93 -35.73 -8.20
N GLU A 171 -1.20 -35.45 -9.28
CA GLU A 171 -0.99 -36.41 -10.34
C GLU A 171 -0.29 -37.61 -9.68
N ALA A 172 -1.05 -38.70 -9.55
CA ALA A 172 -0.57 -39.89 -8.89
C ALA A 172 0.72 -40.37 -9.59
N PRO A 173 1.76 -40.76 -8.85
CA PRO A 173 3.00 -41.21 -9.46
C PRO A 173 2.71 -42.38 -10.40
N ARG A 174 2.97 -42.17 -11.70
CA ARG A 174 2.90 -43.23 -12.71
C ARG A 174 3.85 -44.35 -12.28
N ARG A 175 3.28 -45.51 -11.90
CA ARG A 175 4.05 -46.74 -11.74
C ARG A 175 4.56 -47.16 -13.11
N ASN A 176 5.87 -47.04 -13.31
CA ASN A 176 6.54 -47.65 -14.45
C ASN A 176 6.63 -49.16 -14.18
N ASN A 177 5.84 -49.96 -14.90
CA ASN A 177 6.03 -51.41 -14.92
C ASN A 177 7.27 -51.72 -15.76
N THR A 178 8.26 -52.34 -15.13
CA THR A 178 9.38 -53.02 -15.80
C THR A 178 9.13 -54.51 -15.74
#